data_AF-A0A9Q0VZV8-F1
#
_entry.id   AF-A0A9Q0VZV8-F1
#
_cell.length_a   1.000
_cell.length_b   1.000
_cell.length_c   1.000
_cell.angle_alpha   90.00
_cell.angle_beta   90.00
_cell.angle_gamma   90.00
#
_symmetry.space_group_name_H-M   'P 1'
#
loop_
_entity.id
_entity.type
_entity.pdbx_description
1 polymer ?
#
loop_
_entity_poly.entity_id
_entity_poly.type
_entity_poly.pdbx_seq_one_letter_code
_entity_poly.pdbx_strand_id
1 'polypeptide(L)'
;MRPNKNQSTINIKIIALSFFFLLFLVLVAWSSFSSPRPSSSPKSENHSDLSSSSTDPSSIDEEDQKKPSAPACPSLPSTPSCTKTPPSLANALKTRPGLSKSQRNCPPLESYHVTYDTRVHQADGLMETGMGDECKAVSDPRFSKCQLALKGFPSDIYDIEWDLIMVDAPTGYHDEAPGRMTAIYTAGLMARNRENGETDLFVHDVDRVVEDKFSKAFLCEGYLTEQEGEVKAFHHP
;
A
#
# COMPACT_ATOMS: atom_id res chain seq x y z
N MET A 1 47.93 55.00 36.66
CA MET A 1 46.57 54.53 36.97
C MET A 1 45.85 54.21 35.66
N ARG A 2 45.44 52.96 35.42
CA ARG A 2 44.50 52.61 34.34
C ARG A 2 43.19 52.13 34.99
N PRO A 3 42.02 52.64 34.56
CA PRO A 3 40.74 52.23 35.13
C PRO A 3 40.30 50.90 34.52
N ASN A 4 39.74 50.05 35.37
CA ASN A 4 39.08 48.80 34.99
C ASN A 4 37.68 49.11 34.47
N LYS A 5 37.31 48.58 33.30
CA LYS A 5 35.95 48.63 32.76
C LYS A 5 35.52 47.19 32.46
N ASN A 6 34.87 46.56 33.44
CA ASN A 6 34.19 45.29 33.25
C ASN A 6 32.99 45.51 32.33
N GLN A 7 33.15 45.19 31.04
CA GLN A 7 32.07 45.16 30.09
C GLN A 7 31.47 43.76 30.12
N SER A 8 30.34 43.61 30.80
CA SER A 8 29.55 42.38 30.80
C SER A 8 28.98 42.16 29.40
N THR A 9 29.65 41.32 28.62
CA THR A 9 29.16 40.83 27.32
C THR A 9 28.12 39.75 27.60
N ILE A 10 26.93 40.17 28.03
CA ILE A 10 25.77 39.29 28.08
C ILE A 10 25.50 38.85 26.64
N ASN A 11 25.44 37.53 26.42
CA ASN A 11 25.34 36.90 25.11
C ASN A 11 24.02 37.29 24.44
N ILE A 12 24.01 38.38 23.68
CA ILE A 12 22.86 38.87 22.90
C ILE A 12 22.22 37.77 22.05
N LYS A 13 23.03 36.81 21.57
CA LYS A 13 22.56 35.62 20.85
C LYS A 13 21.62 34.73 21.67
N ILE A 14 21.87 34.58 22.98
CA ILE A 14 21.02 33.79 23.88
C ILE A 14 19.68 34.49 24.11
N ILE A 15 19.69 35.82 24.25
CA ILE A 15 18.47 36.63 24.39
C ILE A 15 17.63 36.56 23.11
N ALA A 16 18.26 36.64 21.95
CA ALA A 16 17.57 36.51 20.66
C ALA A 16 16.93 35.12 20.48
N LEU A 17 17.65 34.05 20.84
CA LEU A 17 17.14 32.68 20.77
C LEU A 17 15.99 32.44 21.77
N SER A 18 16.09 32.97 23.00
CA SER A 18 15.01 32.81 23.98
C SER A 18 13.75 33.57 23.58
N PHE A 19 13.89 34.77 23.00
CA PHE A 19 12.77 35.55 22.50
C PHE A 19 12.06 34.85 21.33
N PHE A 20 12.82 34.29 20.38
CA PHE A 20 12.24 33.56 19.25
C PHE A 20 11.49 32.29 19.70
N PHE A 21 12.04 31.57 20.67
CA PHE A 21 11.39 30.39 21.25
C PHE A 21 10.10 30.74 22.00
N LEU A 22 10.10 31.82 22.79
CA LEU A 22 8.90 32.32 23.48
C LEU A 22 7.81 32.76 22.49
N LEU A 23 8.18 33.45 21.40
CA LEU A 23 7.23 33.86 20.36
C LEU A 23 6.59 32.64 19.69
N PHE A 24 7.39 31.60 19.40
CA PHE A 24 6.91 30.35 18.82
C PHE A 24 5.90 29.63 19.73
N LEU A 25 6.19 29.56 21.04
CA LEU A 25 5.26 28.95 22.02
C LEU A 25 3.93 29.72 22.11
N VAL A 26 3.96 31.05 22.04
CA VAL A 26 2.74 31.87 22.03
C VAL A 26 1.90 31.63 20.78
N LEU A 27 2.53 31.50 19.60
CA LEU A 27 1.82 31.22 18.34
C LEU A 27 1.11 29.85 18.36
N VAL A 28 1.75 28.83 18.91
CA VAL A 28 1.16 27.47 19.05
C VAL A 28 0.01 27.46 20.07
N ALA A 29 0.15 28.20 21.16
CA ALA A 29 -0.93 28.33 22.13
C ALA A 29 -2.14 29.11 21.56
N TRP A 30 -1.90 30.10 20.70
CA TRP A 30 -2.95 30.94 20.13
C TRP A 30 -3.74 30.24 19.02
N SER A 31 -3.08 29.39 18.22
CA SER A 31 -3.75 28.57 17.21
C SER A 31 -4.72 27.55 17.81
N SER A 32 -4.48 27.15 19.07
CA SER A 32 -5.37 26.22 19.80
C SER A 32 -6.65 26.87 20.33
N PHE A 33 -6.76 28.22 20.30
CA PHE A 33 -7.87 28.95 20.94
C PHE A 33 -8.91 29.51 19.95
N SER A 34 -8.72 29.36 18.64
CA SER A 34 -9.66 29.87 17.64
C SER A 34 -10.38 28.76 16.90
N SER A 35 -11.51 28.32 17.46
CA SER A 35 -12.58 27.70 16.68
C SER A 35 -13.94 28.02 17.32
N PRO A 36 -14.76 28.89 16.68
CA PRO A 36 -16.17 29.01 17.02
C PRO A 36 -16.92 27.81 16.40
N ARG A 37 -17.72 27.14 17.23
CA ARG A 37 -18.62 26.05 16.83
C ARG A 37 -19.87 26.64 16.17
N PRO A 38 -20.32 26.22 14.96
CA PRO A 38 -21.66 26.57 14.50
C PRO A 38 -22.70 25.65 15.14
N SER A 39 -23.77 26.30 15.58
CA SER A 39 -24.96 25.76 16.23
C SER A 39 -25.82 24.92 15.30
N SER A 40 -26.42 23.88 15.87
CA SER A 40 -27.58 23.15 15.37
C SER A 40 -28.83 24.03 15.28
N SER A 41 -29.71 23.74 14.30
CA SER A 41 -31.16 23.63 14.54
C SER A 41 -31.93 23.01 13.36
N PRO A 42 -33.14 22.43 13.60
CA PRO A 42 -33.84 21.50 12.71
C PRO A 42 -35.16 22.05 12.12
N LYS A 43 -35.68 21.42 11.06
CA LYS A 43 -37.12 21.36 10.69
C LYS A 43 -37.32 20.28 9.61
N SER A 44 -38.10 19.21 9.83
CA SER A 44 -39.57 19.08 9.69
C SER A 44 -40.02 19.49 8.28
N GLU A 45 -40.80 18.73 7.48
CA GLU A 45 -41.82 17.74 7.80
C GLU A 45 -42.30 17.08 6.47
N ASN A 46 -42.63 15.79 6.55
CA ASN A 46 -43.70 15.02 5.89
C ASN A 46 -44.16 15.30 4.44
N HIS A 47 -44.30 14.22 3.66
CA HIS A 47 -45.59 13.57 3.32
C HIS A 47 -45.30 12.37 2.37
N SER A 48 -45.43 11.13 2.86
CA SER A 48 -46.47 10.15 2.47
C SER A 48 -46.87 10.15 0.99
N ASP A 49 -46.69 9.00 0.32
CA ASP A 49 -47.83 8.20 -0.14
C ASP A 49 -47.43 6.77 -0.54
N LEU A 50 -48.41 5.89 -0.39
CA LEU A 50 -48.35 4.45 -0.29
C LEU A 50 -48.91 3.79 -1.57
N SER A 51 -48.53 2.54 -1.81
CA SER A 51 -49.29 1.46 -2.48
C SER A 51 -49.16 1.22 -4.00
N SER A 52 -48.51 0.09 -4.30
CA SER A 52 -48.94 -1.04 -5.16
C SER A 52 -49.85 -0.82 -6.38
N SER A 53 -49.42 -1.35 -7.53
CA SER A 53 -50.34 -1.95 -8.52
C SER A 53 -49.60 -2.95 -9.41
N SER A 54 -50.00 -4.20 -9.27
CA SER A 54 -49.71 -5.36 -10.10
C SER A 54 -50.40 -5.26 -11.45
N THR A 55 -49.73 -5.59 -12.55
CA THR A 55 -50.38 -6.09 -13.78
C THR A 55 -49.37 -6.86 -14.64
N ASP A 56 -49.52 -8.18 -14.68
CA ASP A 56 -49.18 -9.03 -15.84
C ASP A 56 -50.38 -8.99 -16.81
N PRO A 57 -50.19 -9.15 -18.14
CA PRO A 57 -50.30 -10.50 -18.69
C PRO A 57 -49.45 -10.82 -19.95
N SER A 58 -49.01 -12.09 -19.96
CA SER A 58 -49.07 -13.09 -21.06
C SER A 58 -48.33 -12.89 -22.40
N SER A 59 -47.43 -13.86 -22.64
CA SER A 59 -47.24 -14.70 -23.85
C SER A 59 -46.91 -14.07 -25.21
N ILE A 60 -45.81 -14.53 -25.82
CA ILE A 60 -45.78 -15.40 -27.03
C ILE A 60 -44.32 -15.86 -27.27
N ASP A 61 -44.24 -17.06 -27.83
CA ASP A 61 -43.13 -18.01 -27.89
C ASP A 61 -41.94 -17.69 -28.84
N GLU A 62 -40.94 -18.53 -28.65
CA GLU A 62 -39.69 -18.81 -29.37
C GLU A 62 -39.60 -18.49 -30.88
N GLU A 63 -38.42 -18.07 -31.32
CA GLU A 63 -37.70 -18.81 -32.37
C GLU A 63 -36.17 -18.63 -32.32
N ASP A 64 -35.54 -19.72 -32.73
CA ASP A 64 -34.15 -20.18 -32.66
C ASP A 64 -33.25 -19.57 -33.76
N GLN A 65 -31.99 -19.22 -33.45
CA GLN A 65 -30.92 -19.12 -34.46
C GLN A 65 -29.47 -19.21 -33.91
N LYS A 66 -29.03 -20.45 -33.71
CA LYS A 66 -27.73 -21.08 -34.06
C LYS A 66 -26.54 -20.25 -34.67
N LYS A 67 -25.39 -20.26 -33.94
CA LYS A 67 -23.96 -20.50 -34.35
C LYS A 67 -23.19 -19.32 -35.05
N PRO A 68 -21.86 -19.06 -34.83
CA PRO A 68 -20.77 -20.02 -34.56
C PRO A 68 -19.81 -19.80 -33.38
N SER A 69 -19.49 -20.96 -32.80
CA SER A 69 -18.31 -21.33 -32.00
C SER A 69 -16.99 -20.86 -32.61
N ALA A 70 -16.21 -20.11 -31.83
CA ALA A 70 -14.80 -19.85 -32.11
C ALA A 70 -14.00 -21.16 -32.13
N PRO A 71 -12.95 -21.28 -32.98
CA PRO A 71 -12.12 -22.46 -33.00
C PRO A 71 -11.27 -22.52 -31.72
N ALA A 72 -11.33 -23.66 -31.03
CA ALA A 72 -10.43 -23.99 -29.94
C ALA A 72 -8.98 -23.95 -30.41
N CYS A 73 -8.11 -23.29 -29.64
CA CYS A 73 -6.67 -23.30 -29.88
C CYS A 73 -6.14 -24.74 -29.79
N PRO A 74 -5.29 -25.20 -30.73
CA PRO A 74 -4.63 -26.49 -30.60
C PRO A 74 -3.67 -26.46 -29.39
N SER A 75 -3.89 -27.35 -28.43
CA SER A 75 -3.00 -27.55 -27.29
C SER A 75 -1.69 -28.19 -27.76
N LEU A 76 -0.64 -27.37 -27.86
CA LEU A 76 0.74 -27.85 -28.01
C LEU A 76 1.28 -28.26 -26.63
N PRO A 77 1.94 -29.42 -26.48
CA PRO A 77 2.60 -29.79 -25.22
C PRO A 77 3.91 -29.02 -25.10
N SER A 78 3.85 -27.82 -24.53
CA SER A 78 5.03 -27.11 -24.07
C SER A 78 5.19 -27.39 -22.58
N THR A 79 6.09 -28.29 -22.21
CA THR A 79 6.67 -28.31 -20.86
C THR A 79 7.35 -26.96 -20.64
N PRO A 80 6.88 -26.08 -19.76
CA PRO A 80 7.55 -24.81 -19.52
C PRO A 80 8.84 -25.07 -18.76
N SER A 81 9.97 -24.84 -19.42
CA SER A 81 11.26 -24.73 -18.75
C SER A 81 11.25 -23.41 -17.97
N CYS A 82 10.97 -23.47 -16.68
CA CYS A 82 10.99 -22.33 -15.75
C CYS A 82 12.44 -21.83 -15.59
N THR A 83 12.91 -21.00 -16.50
CA THR A 83 14.28 -20.45 -16.43
C THR A 83 14.34 -19.02 -16.96
N LYS A 84 13.74 -18.06 -16.25
CA LYS A 84 14.09 -16.62 -16.34
C LYS A 84 13.78 -15.89 -15.03
N THR A 85 14.46 -16.26 -13.94
CA THR A 85 14.55 -15.37 -12.78
C THR A 85 15.53 -14.24 -13.13
N PRO A 86 15.15 -12.95 -12.99
CA PRO A 86 16.09 -11.84 -13.18
C PRO A 86 17.36 -12.04 -12.33
N PRO A 87 18.56 -11.68 -12.82
CA PRO A 87 19.81 -11.90 -12.07
C PRO A 87 19.81 -11.29 -10.67
N SER A 88 19.22 -10.10 -10.50
CA SER A 88 19.04 -9.43 -9.20
C SER A 88 18.23 -10.29 -8.23
N LEU A 89 17.07 -10.77 -8.67
CA LEU A 89 16.25 -11.68 -7.87
C LEU A 89 16.97 -13.01 -7.61
N ALA A 90 17.68 -13.54 -8.61
CA ALA A 90 18.42 -14.79 -8.46
C ALA A 90 19.59 -14.67 -7.47
N ASN A 91 20.19 -13.49 -7.32
CA ASN A 91 21.26 -13.25 -6.36
C ASN A 91 20.70 -13.00 -4.96
N ALA A 92 19.65 -12.19 -4.84
CA ALA A 92 18.92 -11.99 -3.58
C ALA A 92 18.34 -13.30 -3.01
N LEU A 93 17.98 -14.26 -3.87
CA LEU A 93 17.54 -15.60 -3.43
C LEU A 93 18.70 -16.52 -3.03
N LYS A 94 19.91 -16.33 -3.56
CA LYS A 94 21.08 -17.18 -3.22
C LYS A 94 21.59 -16.94 -1.81
N THR A 95 21.33 -15.76 -1.24
CA THR A 95 21.80 -15.40 0.10
C THR A 95 20.97 -16.06 1.21
N ARG A 96 19.82 -16.70 0.90
CA ARG A 96 18.96 -17.38 1.88
C ARG A 96 19.28 -18.89 2.04
N PRO A 97 19.66 -19.35 3.24
CA PRO A 97 19.77 -20.78 3.54
C PRO A 97 18.38 -21.43 3.53
N GLY A 98 18.21 -22.54 2.78
CA GLY A 98 16.97 -23.33 2.76
C GLY A 98 16.20 -23.31 1.43
N LEU A 99 16.44 -22.32 0.56
CA LEU A 99 15.86 -22.28 -0.78
C LEU A 99 16.71 -23.12 -1.76
N SER A 100 16.49 -24.44 -1.77
CA SER A 100 17.17 -25.34 -2.71
C SER A 100 16.59 -25.20 -4.12
N LYS A 101 17.45 -25.21 -5.15
CA LYS A 101 17.02 -25.32 -6.56
C LYS A 101 16.43 -26.72 -6.82
N SER A 102 15.16 -26.92 -6.50
CA SER A 102 14.43 -28.13 -6.88
C SER A 102 13.78 -27.93 -8.24
N GLN A 103 14.46 -28.37 -9.29
CA GLN A 103 13.96 -28.31 -10.65
C GLN A 103 13.19 -29.59 -10.98
N ARG A 104 12.05 -29.84 -10.32
CA ARG A 104 11.16 -30.96 -10.68
C ARG A 104 9.70 -30.60 -10.44
N ASN A 105 8.94 -30.48 -11.53
CA ASN A 105 7.53 -30.09 -11.63
C ASN A 105 7.23 -28.66 -11.11
N CYS A 106 7.19 -27.68 -12.02
CA CYS A 106 6.54 -26.40 -11.72
C CYS A 106 5.03 -26.68 -11.63
N PRO A 107 4.38 -26.42 -10.48
CA PRO A 107 2.92 -26.41 -10.43
C PRO A 107 2.36 -25.41 -11.45
N PRO A 108 1.09 -25.56 -11.87
CA PRO A 108 0.47 -24.60 -12.78
C PRO A 108 0.53 -23.19 -12.18
N LEU A 109 0.94 -22.22 -12.98
CA LEU A 109 0.95 -20.81 -12.61
C LEU A 109 -0.49 -20.29 -12.62
N GLU A 110 -0.93 -19.75 -11.49
CA GLU A 110 -2.18 -19.01 -11.40
C GLU A 110 -1.92 -17.51 -11.56
N SER A 111 -2.79 -16.84 -12.32
CA SER A 111 -2.70 -15.40 -12.54
C SER A 111 -4.06 -14.76 -12.41
N TYR A 112 -4.15 -13.70 -11.61
CA TYR A 112 -5.38 -12.95 -11.41
C TYR A 112 -5.18 -11.51 -11.85
N HIS A 113 -6.16 -10.96 -12.53
CA HIS A 113 -6.17 -9.55 -12.87
C HIS A 113 -6.68 -8.73 -11.68
N VAL A 114 -5.93 -7.72 -11.28
CA VAL A 114 -6.22 -6.90 -10.10
C VAL A 114 -6.24 -5.44 -10.54
N THR A 115 -7.25 -4.70 -10.06
CA THR A 115 -7.38 -3.27 -10.35
C THR A 115 -6.68 -2.46 -9.26
N TYR A 116 -5.89 -1.47 -9.67
CA TYR A 116 -5.16 -0.58 -8.78
C TYR A 116 -5.72 0.84 -8.94
N ASP A 117 -6.44 1.32 -7.93
CA ASP A 117 -7.16 2.59 -8.01
C ASP A 117 -6.33 3.82 -7.60
N THR A 118 -5.17 3.59 -6.99
CA THR A 118 -4.26 4.65 -6.54
C THR A 118 -3.29 5.08 -7.61
N ARG A 119 -3.09 6.39 -7.75
CA ARG A 119 -2.17 6.99 -8.73
C ARG A 119 -0.90 7.53 -8.09
N VAL A 120 0.18 7.60 -8.86
CA VAL A 120 1.50 8.05 -8.37
C VAL A 120 1.43 9.44 -7.72
N HIS A 121 0.70 10.40 -8.29
CA HIS A 121 0.57 11.75 -7.70
C HIS A 121 -0.09 11.77 -6.32
N GLN A 122 -0.79 10.71 -5.93
CA GLN A 122 -1.44 10.60 -4.62
C GLN A 122 -0.49 10.10 -3.53
N ALA A 123 0.77 9.79 -3.87
CA ALA A 123 1.75 9.17 -2.96
C ALA A 123 1.89 9.89 -1.62
N ASP A 124 2.02 11.22 -1.60
CA ASP A 124 2.25 11.96 -0.36
C ASP A 124 1.03 11.89 0.58
N GLY A 125 -0.19 12.06 0.05
CA GLY A 125 -1.42 11.95 0.85
C GLY A 125 -1.70 10.52 1.31
N LEU A 126 -1.34 9.52 0.49
CA LEU A 126 -1.43 8.11 0.85
C LEU A 126 -0.41 7.73 1.93
N MET A 127 0.78 8.34 1.91
CA MET A 127 1.79 8.16 2.96
C MET A 127 1.27 8.70 4.29
N GLU A 128 0.71 9.91 4.31
CA GLU A 128 0.10 10.49 5.51
C GLU A 128 -1.04 9.61 6.04
N THR A 129 -1.93 9.16 5.16
CA THR A 129 -3.04 8.25 5.51
C THR A 129 -2.52 6.94 6.10
N GLY A 130 -1.47 6.36 5.50
CA GLY A 130 -0.85 5.13 5.96
C GLY A 130 -0.20 5.21 7.34
N MET A 131 0.18 6.42 7.78
CA MET A 131 0.72 6.67 9.13
C MET A 131 -0.38 6.88 10.18
N GLY A 132 -1.64 7.00 9.74
CA GLY A 132 -2.81 7.15 10.60
C GLY A 132 -3.16 5.87 11.37
N ASP A 133 -4.01 6.02 12.39
CA ASP A 133 -4.35 4.93 13.32
C ASP A 133 -5.06 3.74 12.65
N GLU A 134 -5.84 3.98 11.60
CA GLU A 134 -6.56 2.95 10.84
C GLU A 134 -5.63 1.98 10.10
N CYS A 135 -4.35 2.36 9.92
CA CYS A 135 -3.35 1.59 9.16
C CYS A 135 -2.29 0.93 10.05
N LYS A 136 -2.32 1.15 11.38
CA LYS A 136 -1.35 0.62 12.34
C LYS A 136 -1.63 -0.83 12.76
N ALA A 137 -2.89 -1.20 12.82
CA ALA A 137 -3.29 -2.53 13.26
C ALA A 137 -3.02 -3.57 12.16
N VAL A 138 -2.32 -4.64 12.52
CA VAL A 138 -2.24 -5.84 11.68
C VAL A 138 -3.62 -6.50 11.69
N SER A 139 -4.20 -6.67 10.51
CA SER A 139 -5.53 -7.21 10.31
C SER A 139 -5.65 -7.78 8.90
N ASP A 140 -6.68 -8.59 8.69
CA ASP A 140 -7.02 -9.09 7.37
C ASP A 140 -7.27 -7.94 6.37
N PRO A 141 -6.52 -7.88 5.25
CA PRO A 141 -6.69 -6.81 4.25
C PRO A 141 -8.13 -6.68 3.72
N ARG A 142 -8.90 -7.77 3.68
CA ARG A 142 -10.31 -7.79 3.22
C ARG A 142 -11.19 -6.86 4.05
N PHE A 143 -10.90 -6.77 5.36
CA PHE A 143 -11.69 -6.01 6.32
C PHE A 143 -10.97 -4.76 6.85
N SER A 144 -9.73 -4.53 6.42
CA SER A 144 -8.95 -3.37 6.84
C SER A 144 -9.66 -2.06 6.47
N LYS A 145 -9.68 -1.12 7.40
CA LYS A 145 -10.18 0.25 7.20
C LYS A 145 -9.15 1.15 6.54
N CYS A 146 -7.88 0.72 6.52
CA CYS A 146 -6.81 1.46 5.87
C CYS A 146 -7.06 1.58 4.37
N GLN A 147 -6.99 2.79 3.83
CA GLN A 147 -7.15 3.04 2.39
C GLN A 147 -6.08 2.33 1.55
N LEU A 148 -4.90 2.06 2.13
CA LEU A 148 -3.81 1.38 1.44
C LEU A 148 -4.03 -0.13 1.28
N ALA A 149 -4.98 -0.73 2.00
CA ALA A 149 -5.25 -2.16 1.93
C ALA A 149 -5.98 -2.52 0.62
N LEU A 150 -5.34 -3.34 -0.21
CA LEU A 150 -5.86 -3.79 -1.48
C LEU A 150 -6.83 -4.95 -1.27
N LYS A 151 -8.09 -4.75 -1.68
CA LYS A 151 -9.22 -5.67 -1.46
C LYS A 151 -9.64 -6.45 -2.72
N GLY A 152 -8.90 -6.29 -3.81
CA GLY A 152 -9.25 -6.81 -5.14
C GLY A 152 -8.71 -8.21 -5.45
N PHE A 153 -8.06 -8.89 -4.51
CA PHE A 153 -7.58 -10.26 -4.76
C PHE A 153 -8.73 -11.27 -4.58
N PRO A 154 -8.66 -12.44 -5.24
CA PRO A 154 -9.48 -13.60 -4.87
C PRO A 154 -9.33 -13.92 -3.37
N SER A 155 -10.39 -14.43 -2.74
CA SER A 155 -10.41 -14.74 -1.30
C SER A 155 -9.22 -15.56 -0.84
N ASP A 156 -8.90 -16.58 -1.63
CA ASP A 156 -7.92 -17.61 -1.28
C ASP A 156 -6.50 -17.03 -1.22
N ILE A 157 -6.22 -15.95 -1.96
CA ILE A 157 -4.92 -15.26 -1.94
C ILE A 157 -4.61 -14.68 -0.56
N TYR A 158 -5.64 -14.23 0.18
CA TYR A 158 -5.48 -13.69 1.53
C TYR A 158 -5.25 -14.79 2.58
N ASP A 159 -5.68 -16.02 2.30
CA ASP A 159 -5.59 -17.15 3.22
C ASP A 159 -4.30 -17.97 3.04
N ILE A 160 -3.52 -17.68 1.99
CA ILE A 160 -2.23 -18.32 1.74
C ILE A 160 -1.15 -17.73 2.66
N GLU A 161 -0.43 -18.60 3.38
CA GLU A 161 0.80 -18.26 4.10
C GLU A 161 1.97 -18.21 3.11
N TRP A 162 2.22 -17.02 2.55
CA TRP A 162 3.28 -16.83 1.55
C TRP A 162 4.67 -16.94 2.18
N ASP A 163 5.53 -17.81 1.65
CA ASP A 163 6.95 -17.84 2.01
C ASP A 163 7.75 -16.68 1.38
N LEU A 164 7.27 -16.21 0.23
CA LEU A 164 7.87 -15.13 -0.55
C LEU A 164 6.81 -14.34 -1.30
N ILE A 165 6.93 -13.01 -1.29
CA ILE A 165 6.14 -12.09 -2.12
C ILE A 165 7.07 -11.15 -2.89
N MET A 166 6.87 -11.01 -4.20
CA MET A 166 7.57 -10.06 -5.05
C MET A 166 6.61 -8.96 -5.51
N VAL A 167 6.90 -7.70 -5.16
CA VAL A 167 6.12 -6.53 -5.57
C VAL A 167 6.82 -5.85 -6.75
N ASP A 168 6.32 -6.15 -7.95
CA ASP A 168 6.85 -5.60 -9.21
C ASP A 168 5.81 -4.89 -10.11
N ALA A 169 4.58 -4.74 -9.63
CA ALA A 169 3.52 -4.08 -10.38
C ALA A 169 2.57 -3.32 -9.45
N PRO A 170 1.88 -2.29 -9.94
CA PRO A 170 1.94 -1.70 -11.29
C PRO A 170 3.19 -0.85 -11.52
N THR A 171 3.51 -0.50 -12.77
CA THR A 171 4.81 0.09 -13.09
C THR A 171 4.95 1.59 -12.80
N GLY A 172 3.85 2.34 -12.70
CA GLY A 172 3.87 3.70 -12.14
C GLY A 172 4.85 4.70 -12.78
N TYR A 173 5.04 4.70 -14.10
CA TYR A 173 6.05 5.56 -14.76
C TYR A 173 5.69 7.06 -14.87
N HIS A 174 4.45 7.45 -14.56
CA HIS A 174 3.98 8.83 -14.62
C HIS A 174 2.92 9.11 -13.57
N ASP A 175 2.68 10.39 -13.26
CA ASP A 175 1.82 10.86 -12.17
C ASP A 175 0.38 10.31 -12.20
N GLU A 176 -0.16 10.11 -13.40
CA GLU A 176 -1.51 9.55 -13.61
C GLU A 176 -1.58 8.03 -13.65
N ALA A 177 -0.43 7.34 -13.67
CA ALA A 177 -0.37 5.88 -13.72
C ALA A 177 -0.70 5.30 -12.34
N PRO A 178 -1.23 4.06 -12.30
CA PRO A 178 -1.30 3.32 -11.06
C PRO A 178 0.09 3.10 -10.44
N GLY A 179 0.22 3.34 -9.13
CA GLY A 179 1.48 3.19 -8.38
C GLY A 179 1.49 1.97 -7.45
N ARG A 180 2.68 1.57 -6.98
CA ARG A 180 2.89 0.37 -6.12
C ARG A 180 2.54 0.58 -4.64
N MET A 181 2.04 1.75 -4.24
CA MET A 181 1.81 2.11 -2.84
C MET A 181 0.91 1.11 -2.10
N THR A 182 -0.25 0.78 -2.68
CA THR A 182 -1.20 -0.18 -2.10
C THR A 182 -0.67 -1.61 -2.15
N ALA A 183 0.05 -1.98 -3.21
CA ALA A 183 0.68 -3.28 -3.35
C ALA A 183 1.75 -3.52 -2.26
N ILE A 184 2.65 -2.54 -2.06
CA ILE A 184 3.69 -2.58 -1.01
C ILE A 184 3.05 -2.71 0.38
N TYR A 185 2.08 -1.84 0.69
CA TYR A 185 1.40 -1.88 1.99
C TYR A 185 0.71 -3.23 2.24
N THR A 186 -0.04 -3.73 1.25
CA THR A 186 -0.80 -4.97 1.40
C THR A 186 0.12 -6.18 1.52
N ALA A 187 1.23 -6.23 0.78
CA ALA A 187 2.23 -7.28 0.93
C ALA A 187 2.82 -7.32 2.35
N GLY A 188 3.14 -6.14 2.91
CA GLY A 188 3.58 -6.03 4.31
C GLY A 188 2.51 -6.45 5.31
N LEU A 189 1.25 -6.09 5.06
CA LEU A 189 0.13 -6.49 5.92
C LEU A 189 -0.08 -8.01 5.89
N MET A 190 -0.03 -8.63 4.71
CA MET A 190 -0.13 -10.09 4.54
C MET A 190 1.03 -10.82 5.20
N ALA A 191 2.26 -10.34 5.06
CA ALA A 191 3.44 -10.92 5.71
C ALA A 191 3.33 -10.90 7.24
N ARG A 192 2.82 -9.81 7.82
CA ARG A 192 2.60 -9.69 9.28
C ARG A 192 1.40 -10.46 9.80
N ASN A 193 0.42 -10.71 8.93
CA ASN A 193 -0.81 -11.43 9.29
C ASN A 193 -0.63 -12.96 9.20
N ARG A 194 0.54 -13.44 8.77
CA ARG A 194 0.91 -14.85 8.80
C ARG A 194 0.92 -15.36 10.24
N GLU A 195 0.27 -16.48 10.50
CA GLU A 195 0.19 -17.04 11.86
C GLU A 195 1.47 -17.80 12.22
N ASN A 196 2.03 -18.56 11.28
CA ASN A 196 3.20 -19.39 11.52
C ASN A 196 4.25 -19.26 10.40
N GLY A 197 5.49 -18.93 10.77
CA GLY A 197 6.63 -18.89 9.86
C GLY A 197 6.91 -17.50 9.31
N GLU A 198 7.93 -17.42 8.44
CA GLU A 198 8.55 -16.17 8.02
C GLU A 198 8.25 -15.87 6.55
N THR A 199 8.00 -14.60 6.22
CA THR A 199 7.74 -14.16 4.84
C THR A 199 8.87 -13.26 4.35
N ASP A 200 9.45 -13.59 3.20
CA ASP A 200 10.36 -12.67 2.51
C ASP A 200 9.59 -11.78 1.53
N LEU A 201 9.83 -10.47 1.60
CA LEU A 201 9.26 -9.49 0.69
C LEU A 201 10.35 -8.89 -0.17
N PHE A 202 10.14 -8.89 -1.48
CA PHE A 202 11.02 -8.23 -2.43
C PHE A 202 10.27 -7.09 -3.11
N VAL A 203 10.85 -5.90 -3.14
CA VAL A 203 10.28 -4.73 -3.82
C VAL A 203 11.23 -4.29 -4.91
N HIS A 204 10.74 -4.20 -6.15
CA HIS A 204 11.49 -3.71 -7.31
C HIS A 204 11.25 -2.21 -7.54
N ASP A 205 12.11 -1.57 -8.34
CA ASP A 205 12.14 -0.13 -8.66
C ASP A 205 12.36 0.76 -7.44
N VAL A 206 13.12 0.29 -6.44
CA VAL A 206 13.37 1.05 -5.20
C VAL A 206 14.36 2.20 -5.34
N ASP A 207 14.90 2.42 -6.55
CA ASP A 207 15.63 3.62 -6.94
C ASP A 207 14.68 4.83 -7.12
N ARG A 208 13.37 4.57 -7.26
CA ARG A 208 12.33 5.61 -7.31
C ARG A 208 11.89 6.03 -5.91
N VAL A 209 11.59 7.32 -5.78
CA VAL A 209 11.31 7.97 -4.49
C VAL A 209 10.06 7.39 -3.81
N VAL A 210 9.02 7.06 -4.58
CA VAL A 210 7.75 6.55 -4.02
C VAL A 210 7.97 5.14 -3.45
N GLU A 211 8.52 4.23 -4.24
CA GLU A 211 8.81 2.85 -3.85
C GLU A 211 9.83 2.79 -2.70
N ASP A 212 10.89 3.63 -2.71
CA ASP A 212 11.85 3.73 -1.61
C ASP A 212 11.17 4.10 -0.28
N LYS A 213 10.38 5.18 -0.29
CA LYS A 213 9.70 5.66 0.91
C LYS A 213 8.65 4.67 1.40
N PHE A 214 7.78 4.16 0.52
CA PHE A 214 6.72 3.23 0.88
C PHE A 214 7.27 1.90 1.39
N SER A 215 8.31 1.34 0.78
CA SER A 215 8.91 0.09 1.25
C SER A 215 9.51 0.23 2.65
N LYS A 216 10.28 1.28 2.92
CA LYS A 216 10.87 1.51 4.26
C LYS A 216 9.80 1.79 5.32
N ALA A 217 8.79 2.58 4.97
CA ALA A 217 7.69 2.95 5.85
C ALA A 217 6.82 1.74 6.22
N PHE A 218 6.37 0.98 5.22
CA PHE A 218 5.31 -0.01 5.38
C PHE A 218 5.80 -1.45 5.39
N LEU A 219 7.06 -1.73 5.09
CA LEU A 219 7.69 -3.05 5.30
C LEU A 219 8.66 -3.05 6.50
N CYS A 220 8.77 -1.94 7.23
CA CYS A 220 9.68 -1.72 8.35
C CYS A 220 11.16 -1.77 7.95
N GLU A 221 11.87 -0.67 8.14
CA GLU A 221 13.31 -0.58 7.88
C GLU A 221 14.12 -1.58 8.72
N GLY A 222 13.65 -1.95 9.92
CA GLY A 222 14.30 -2.97 10.75
C GLY A 222 14.25 -4.39 10.18
N TYR A 223 13.40 -4.65 9.18
CA TYR A 223 13.32 -5.92 8.48
C TYR A 223 14.07 -5.90 7.13
N LEU A 224 14.63 -4.76 6.72
CA LEU A 224 15.44 -4.68 5.50
C LEU A 224 16.72 -5.49 5.68
N THR A 225 16.91 -6.50 4.85
CA THR A 225 18.09 -7.38 4.91
C THR A 225 19.15 -7.00 3.87
N GLU A 226 18.72 -6.73 2.64
CA GLU A 226 19.61 -6.48 1.51
C GLU A 226 18.98 -5.52 0.50
N GLN A 227 19.82 -4.78 -0.23
CA GLN A 227 19.44 -4.08 -1.45
C GLN A 227 20.44 -4.44 -2.55
N GLU A 228 19.97 -5.05 -3.63
CA GLU A 228 20.78 -5.40 -4.79
C GLU A 228 20.20 -4.73 -6.05
N GLY A 229 20.94 -3.74 -6.57
CA GLY A 229 20.47 -2.91 -7.67
C GLY A 229 19.17 -2.18 -7.29
N GLU A 230 18.13 -2.39 -8.09
CA GLU A 230 16.81 -1.77 -7.96
C GLU A 230 15.85 -2.59 -7.07
N VAL A 231 16.34 -3.62 -6.39
CA VAL A 231 15.52 -4.52 -5.55
C VAL A 231 15.95 -4.45 -4.09
N LYS A 232 14.98 -4.33 -3.19
CA LYS A 232 15.18 -4.53 -1.73
C LYS A 232 14.53 -5.82 -1.26
N ALA A 233 15.19 -6.49 -0.32
CA ALA A 233 14.69 -7.66 0.37
C ALA A 233 14.38 -7.32 1.84
N PHE A 234 13.20 -7.74 2.31
CA PHE A 234 12.77 -7.60 3.70
C PHE A 234 12.40 -8.98 4.26
N HIS A 235 12.81 -9.25 5.49
CA HIS A 235 12.55 -10.53 6.15
C HIS A 235 11.60 -10.32 7.34
N HIS A 236 10.34 -10.77 7.19
CA HIS A 236 9.32 -10.66 8.24
C HIS A 236 9.24 -11.96 9.05
N PRO A 237 9.49 -11.92 10.36
CA PRO A 237 9.38 -13.07 11.25
C PRO A 237 7.95 -13.40 11.66
#